data_AF-A0A415Q9A4-F1
#
_entry.id   AF-A0A415Q9A4-F1
#
_cell.length_a   1.000
_cell.length_b   1.000
_cell.length_c   1.000
_cell.angle_alpha   90.00
_cell.angle_beta   90.00
_cell.angle_gamma   90.00
#
_symmetry.space_group_name_H-M   'P 1'
#
loop_
_entity.id
_entity.type
_entity.pdbx_description
1 polymer ?
#
loop_
_entity_poly.entity_id
_entity_poly.type
_entity_poly.pdbx_seq_one_letter_code
_entity_poly.pdbx_strand_id
1 'polypeptide(L)'
;MERLEKINNDFATLFREGQRLLQEGCGDVMNRHREEAFQRFEALGGIPYKTEDYLYADTLPVFDRDYRVVLKYIKQEVEVGEIFKCHVPNLDTNLILTINGWFVQENAMPEIPEGVVICSIAEASVKYKELFEQHYNQYTKPADADGLVALNTAFAQDGVFVYVPDRVVMERPLQIVNLMRANADLMSFQRNMVILGRDAKATILVCDHTLSDDNFLSNNATEVVVGENSAFEYYHVQNQHIEASQINSVFVSQKRNSRYDANVISLYGGFIRNNLFAALTEEGCESNLYGMYLSDKKQQVDNFTFIDHIAPHCTSNQHFKGVLDDAALANFAGRIVVRPDAQQTEAYQANNNLLLTDTAQVNTKPQLVIDADDVKCSHGATVGQIDEEAMFYLRSRGIGEAEARMMMMFGFAHEIVGRVKLAPLRDEIDNLVDKRLRGELTKCHNCVMHCKK
;
A
#
# COMPACT_ATOMS: atom_id res chain seq x y z
N MET A 1 -10.66 7.11 -25.25
CA MET A 1 -9.59 6.84 -26.23
C MET A 1 -8.73 8.07 -26.43
N GLU A 2 -9.23 9.19 -26.96
CA GLU A 2 -8.41 10.42 -27.14
C GLU A 2 -7.70 10.89 -25.86
N ARG A 3 -8.37 10.90 -24.70
CA ARG A 3 -7.76 11.25 -23.39
C ARG A 3 -6.63 10.28 -22.99
N LEU A 4 -6.86 8.98 -23.17
CA LEU A 4 -5.88 7.94 -22.86
C LEU A 4 -4.62 8.09 -23.72
N GLU A 5 -4.81 8.30 -25.02
CA GLU A 5 -3.72 8.55 -25.97
C GLU A 5 -2.94 9.80 -25.61
N LYS A 6 -3.62 10.89 -25.23
CA LYS A 6 -2.96 12.12 -24.74
C LYS A 6 -2.08 11.82 -23.51
N ILE A 7 -2.63 11.19 -22.48
CA ILE A 7 -1.89 10.88 -21.24
C ILE A 7 -0.64 10.05 -21.55
N ASN A 8 -0.79 9.00 -22.36
CA ASN A 8 0.32 8.13 -22.74
C ASN A 8 1.39 8.88 -23.55
N ASN A 9 0.99 9.75 -24.47
CA ASN A 9 1.90 10.60 -25.25
C ASN A 9 2.62 11.64 -24.39
N ASP A 10 1.96 12.19 -23.37
CA ASP A 10 2.55 13.12 -22.41
C ASP A 10 3.66 12.41 -21.61
N PHE A 11 3.43 11.18 -21.14
CA PHE A 11 4.48 10.36 -20.51
C PHE A 11 5.63 10.00 -21.46
N ALA A 12 5.34 9.65 -22.71
CA ALA A 12 6.37 9.36 -23.71
C ALA A 12 7.22 10.58 -24.05
N THR A 13 6.64 11.77 -24.05
CA THR A 13 7.37 13.03 -24.24
C THR A 13 8.21 13.33 -23.00
N LEU A 14 7.63 13.24 -21.81
CA LEU A 14 8.33 13.46 -20.54
C LEU A 14 9.52 12.49 -20.36
N PHE A 15 9.37 11.22 -20.70
CA PHE A 15 10.43 10.23 -20.60
C PHE A 15 11.59 10.57 -21.55
N ARG A 16 11.30 10.84 -22.82
CA ARG A 16 12.31 11.17 -23.85
C ARG A 16 13.06 12.47 -23.52
N GLU A 17 12.35 13.52 -23.13
CA GLU A 17 12.97 14.80 -22.78
C GLU A 17 13.70 14.74 -21.42
N GLY A 18 13.20 13.91 -20.50
CA GLY A 18 13.71 13.75 -19.14
C GLY A 18 14.86 12.76 -18.97
N GLN A 19 15.25 11.99 -20.00
CA GLN A 19 16.24 10.90 -19.89
C GLN A 19 17.52 11.32 -19.18
N ARG A 20 18.07 12.48 -19.54
CA ARG A 20 19.30 12.98 -18.92
C ARG A 20 19.14 13.22 -17.42
N LEU A 21 18.03 13.83 -17.00
CA LEU A 21 17.77 14.11 -15.58
C LEU A 21 17.56 12.81 -14.79
N LEU A 22 16.82 11.86 -15.37
CA LEU A 22 16.60 10.54 -14.79
C LEU A 22 17.91 9.76 -14.59
N GLN A 23 18.81 9.83 -15.58
CA GLN A 23 20.11 9.15 -15.54
C GLN A 23 21.07 9.78 -14.51
N GLU A 24 21.11 11.10 -14.42
CA GLU A 24 21.95 11.83 -13.46
C GLU A 24 21.47 11.67 -12.00
N GLY A 25 20.21 11.31 -11.78
CA GLY A 25 19.57 11.29 -10.45
C GLY A 25 19.75 10.02 -9.62
N CYS A 26 20.23 8.92 -10.19
CA CYS A 26 20.35 7.62 -9.50
C CYS A 26 21.51 6.76 -10.04
N GLY A 27 21.80 5.62 -9.41
CA GLY A 27 22.88 4.73 -9.82
C GLY A 27 22.59 3.90 -11.08
N ASP A 28 23.67 3.43 -11.73
CA ASP A 28 23.63 2.68 -13.00
C ASP A 28 22.68 1.46 -12.98
N VAL A 29 22.51 0.82 -11.83
CA VAL A 29 21.62 -0.34 -11.70
C VAL A 29 20.19 0.04 -12.04
N MET A 30 19.68 1.13 -11.46
CA MET A 30 18.32 1.61 -11.74
C MET A 30 18.19 2.04 -13.20
N ASN A 31 19.19 2.76 -13.71
CA ASN A 31 19.20 3.27 -15.09
C ASN A 31 19.10 2.18 -16.15
N ARG A 32 19.69 1.00 -15.93
CA ARG A 32 19.62 -0.14 -16.87
C ARG A 32 18.20 -0.66 -17.09
N HIS A 33 17.29 -0.51 -16.13
CA HIS A 33 15.92 -1.01 -16.23
C HIS A 33 14.94 0.00 -16.82
N ARG A 34 15.27 1.29 -16.85
CA ARG A 34 14.31 2.36 -17.22
C ARG A 34 13.79 2.24 -18.64
N GLU A 35 14.71 2.04 -19.60
CA GLU A 35 14.37 1.97 -21.02
C GLU A 35 13.47 0.76 -21.32
N GLU A 36 13.83 -0.42 -20.83
CA GLU A 36 13.01 -1.62 -20.98
C GLU A 36 11.65 -1.47 -20.30
N ALA A 37 11.60 -0.88 -19.10
CA ALA A 37 10.36 -0.63 -18.39
C ALA A 37 9.46 0.34 -19.17
N PHE A 38 10.02 1.40 -19.77
CA PHE A 38 9.23 2.34 -20.56
C PHE A 38 8.72 1.72 -21.87
N GLN A 39 9.55 0.94 -22.56
CA GLN A 39 9.11 0.17 -23.74
C GLN A 39 7.99 -0.81 -23.39
N ARG A 40 8.05 -1.43 -22.21
CA ARG A 40 6.97 -2.30 -21.70
C ARG A 40 5.69 -1.51 -21.43
N PHE A 41 5.80 -0.34 -20.80
CA PHE A 41 4.67 0.57 -20.61
C PHE A 41 3.97 0.90 -21.94
N GLU A 42 4.73 1.26 -22.98
CA GLU A 42 4.17 1.53 -24.31
C GLU A 42 3.56 0.28 -24.95
N ALA A 43 4.22 -0.88 -24.85
CA ALA A 43 3.74 -2.14 -25.42
C ALA A 43 2.41 -2.63 -24.78
N LEU A 44 2.20 -2.32 -23.50
CA LEU A 44 0.96 -2.60 -22.78
C LEU A 44 -0.17 -1.60 -23.09
N GLY A 45 0.09 -0.57 -23.90
CA GLY A 45 -0.88 0.49 -24.20
C GLY A 45 -0.91 1.61 -23.16
N GLY A 46 0.14 1.74 -22.34
CA GLY A 46 0.31 2.81 -21.37
C GLY A 46 -0.41 2.56 -20.04
N ILE A 47 -1.10 3.58 -19.51
CA ILE A 47 -1.86 3.43 -18.26
C ILE A 47 -2.99 2.39 -18.48
N PRO A 48 -3.22 1.45 -17.54
CA PRO A 48 -4.28 0.45 -17.69
C PRO A 48 -5.65 1.10 -17.80
N TYR A 49 -6.40 0.74 -18.83
CA TYR A 49 -7.77 1.22 -19.04
C TYR A 49 -8.68 0.06 -19.41
N LYS A 50 -9.66 -0.23 -18.54
CA LYS A 50 -10.65 -1.32 -18.72
C LYS A 50 -10.01 -2.69 -19.03
N THR A 51 -8.78 -2.91 -18.57
CA THR A 51 -8.16 -4.23 -18.55
C THR A 51 -8.84 -5.09 -17.47
N GLU A 52 -8.58 -6.39 -17.45
CA GLU A 52 -9.25 -7.30 -16.51
C GLU A 52 -9.10 -6.87 -15.04
N ASP A 53 -7.89 -6.46 -14.65
CA ASP A 53 -7.58 -6.07 -13.27
C ASP A 53 -7.95 -4.60 -12.95
N TYR A 54 -8.42 -3.84 -13.95
CA TYR A 54 -8.83 -2.43 -13.84
C TYR A 54 -10.26 -2.20 -14.37
N LEU A 55 -11.08 -3.25 -14.52
CA LEU A 55 -12.42 -3.16 -15.11
C LEU A 55 -13.34 -2.22 -14.31
N TYR A 56 -13.23 -2.23 -12.99
CA TYR A 56 -14.04 -1.44 -12.06
C TYR A 56 -13.28 -0.29 -11.40
N ALA A 57 -11.98 -0.14 -11.70
CA ALA A 57 -11.11 0.89 -11.17
C ALA A 57 -10.72 1.84 -12.30
N ASP A 58 -11.56 2.86 -12.54
CA ASP A 58 -11.30 3.83 -13.61
C ASP A 58 -10.18 4.78 -13.20
N THR A 59 -8.99 4.54 -13.73
CA THR A 59 -7.80 5.35 -13.47
C THR A 59 -7.78 6.62 -14.33
N LEU A 60 -8.55 6.70 -15.43
CA LEU A 60 -8.46 7.84 -16.34
C LEU A 60 -8.68 9.20 -15.66
N PRO A 61 -9.73 9.41 -14.82
CA PRO A 61 -9.96 10.70 -14.18
C PRO A 61 -8.83 11.11 -13.23
N VAL A 62 -8.09 10.14 -12.71
CA VAL A 62 -6.95 10.37 -11.84
C VAL A 62 -5.78 10.88 -12.65
N PHE A 63 -5.48 10.28 -13.81
CA PHE A 63 -4.34 10.67 -14.66
C PHE A 63 -4.62 11.85 -15.61
N ASP A 64 -5.89 12.17 -15.89
CA ASP A 64 -6.32 13.27 -16.78
C ASP A 64 -6.25 14.64 -16.07
N ARG A 65 -5.09 14.95 -15.48
CA ARG A 65 -4.77 16.23 -14.83
C ARG A 65 -3.38 16.72 -15.26
N ASP A 66 -3.13 18.02 -15.14
CA ASP A 66 -1.87 18.64 -15.53
C ASP A 66 -0.82 18.53 -14.40
N TYR A 67 -0.39 17.29 -14.14
CA TYR A 67 0.57 17.02 -13.08
C TYR A 67 1.98 17.46 -13.45
N ARG A 68 2.62 18.18 -12.54
CA ARG A 68 4.06 18.31 -12.55
C ARG A 68 4.70 17.01 -12.08
N VAL A 69 5.68 16.51 -12.83
CA VAL A 69 6.57 15.43 -12.40
C VAL A 69 7.96 16.00 -12.14
N VAL A 70 8.47 15.84 -10.92
CA VAL A 70 9.81 16.32 -10.56
C VAL A 70 10.83 15.23 -10.88
N LEU A 71 11.65 15.46 -11.91
CA LEU A 71 12.66 14.51 -12.38
C LEU A 71 14.06 14.74 -11.79
N LYS A 72 14.21 15.60 -10.79
CA LYS A 72 15.46 15.76 -10.07
C LYS A 72 15.13 16.28 -8.68
N TYR A 73 15.80 15.76 -7.66
CA TYR A 73 15.60 16.22 -6.29
C TYR A 73 15.78 17.74 -6.22
N ILE A 74 14.75 18.42 -5.73
CA ILE A 74 14.80 19.85 -5.41
C ILE A 74 14.90 19.90 -3.90
N LYS A 75 16.05 20.35 -3.37
CA LYS A 75 16.24 20.50 -1.93
C LYS A 75 15.14 21.41 -1.40
N GLN A 76 14.35 20.89 -0.46
CA GLN A 76 13.34 21.67 0.24
C GLN A 76 13.90 22.03 1.60
N GLU A 77 13.89 23.33 1.94
CA GLU A 77 14.15 23.77 3.32
C GLU A 77 12.93 23.37 4.16
N VAL A 78 13.07 22.25 4.86
CA VAL A 78 12.00 21.61 5.63
C VAL A 78 12.55 21.37 7.02
N GLU A 79 12.07 22.13 8.00
CA GLU A 79 12.30 21.78 9.41
C GLU A 79 11.35 20.63 9.79
N VAL A 80 11.86 19.42 9.61
CA VAL A 80 11.20 18.14 9.88
C VAL A 80 10.42 18.12 11.21
N GLY A 81 11.03 18.62 12.29
CA GLY A 81 10.42 18.63 13.63
C GLY A 81 9.25 19.61 13.83
N GLU A 82 9.10 20.61 12.94
CA GLU A 82 7.97 21.53 12.92
C GLU A 82 6.81 20.99 12.06
N ILE A 83 7.12 20.18 11.04
CA ILE A 83 6.18 19.78 9.99
C ILE A 83 5.36 18.55 10.38
N PHE A 84 5.95 17.60 11.11
CA PHE A 84 5.23 16.41 11.54
C PHE A 84 5.71 15.90 12.90
N LYS A 85 4.77 15.65 13.79
CA LYS A 85 4.97 14.89 15.02
C LYS A 85 4.06 13.67 14.95
N CYS A 86 4.65 12.47 14.89
CA CYS A 86 3.86 11.27 15.01
C CYS A 86 3.24 11.23 16.41
N HIS A 87 1.93 11.36 16.49
CA HIS A 87 1.19 11.35 17.74
C HIS A 87 0.56 9.97 18.01
N VAL A 88 1.23 8.86 17.69
CA VAL A 88 0.81 7.55 18.21
C VAL A 88 1.35 7.44 19.64
N PRO A 89 0.52 7.59 20.69
CA PRO A 89 1.02 7.60 22.05
C PRO A 89 1.65 6.25 22.38
N ASN A 90 2.82 6.27 23.02
CA ASN A 90 3.55 5.07 23.43
C ASN A 90 4.02 4.14 22.30
N LEU A 91 4.08 4.61 21.04
CA LEU A 91 4.77 3.91 19.97
C LEU A 91 6.16 4.50 19.75
N ASP A 92 7.19 3.74 20.09
CA ASP A 92 8.59 4.10 19.87
C ASP A 92 9.06 3.56 18.52
N THR A 93 9.40 4.44 17.58
CA THR A 93 9.72 4.09 16.18
C THR A 93 11.03 4.72 15.72
N ASN A 94 11.68 4.08 14.75
CA ASN A 94 12.69 4.73 13.93
C ASN A 94 11.98 5.48 12.81
N LEU A 95 12.04 6.82 12.80
CA LEU A 95 11.28 7.64 11.86
C LEU A 95 12.08 7.95 10.59
N ILE A 96 11.46 7.69 9.44
CA ILE A 96 11.91 8.10 8.11
C ILE A 96 10.83 8.96 7.48
N LEU A 97 11.17 10.19 7.13
CA LEU A 97 10.32 11.06 6.33
C LEU A 97 10.71 10.98 4.87
N THR A 98 9.69 10.91 4.02
CA THR A 98 9.80 11.21 2.59
C THR A 98 8.93 12.42 2.26
N ILE A 99 9.39 13.25 1.32
CA ILE A 99 8.61 14.37 0.81
C ILE A 99 8.46 14.20 -0.69
N ASN A 100 7.22 14.05 -1.16
CA ASN A 100 6.90 13.83 -2.57
C ASN A 100 7.67 12.64 -3.19
N GLY A 101 7.89 11.58 -2.40
CA GLY A 101 8.65 10.39 -2.80
C GLY A 101 10.17 10.48 -2.64
N TRP A 102 10.72 11.62 -2.18
CA TRP A 102 12.15 11.81 -1.97
C TRP A 102 12.55 11.59 -0.51
N PHE A 103 13.65 10.89 -0.27
CA PHE A 103 14.17 10.66 1.08
C PHE A 103 14.75 11.95 1.68
N VAL A 104 14.40 12.28 2.93
CA VAL A 104 14.93 13.46 3.63
C VAL A 104 16.26 13.09 4.33
N GLN A 105 17.34 13.80 4.04
CA GLN A 105 18.67 13.46 4.58
C GLN A 105 18.78 13.70 6.09
N GLU A 106 18.04 14.68 6.61
CA GLU A 106 18.00 15.05 8.03
C GLU A 106 17.17 14.07 8.90
N ASN A 107 16.78 12.91 8.35
CA ASN A 107 16.10 11.86 9.09
C ASN A 107 16.93 11.40 10.29
N ALA A 108 16.39 11.54 11.50
CA ALA A 108 17.03 11.12 12.73
C ALA A 108 16.81 9.61 12.94
N MET A 109 17.90 8.85 12.97
CA MET A 109 17.88 7.41 13.21
C MET A 109 18.70 7.09 14.48
N PRO A 110 18.16 7.38 15.68
CA PRO A 110 18.97 7.41 16.90
C PRO A 110 19.50 6.02 17.32
N GLU A 111 18.81 4.92 17.00
CA GLU A 111 19.25 3.57 17.38
C GLU A 111 18.84 2.52 16.33
N ILE A 112 19.78 2.18 15.46
CA ILE A 112 19.66 1.09 14.47
C ILE A 112 20.62 -0.04 14.88
N PRO A 113 20.19 -1.32 14.88
CA PRO A 113 21.07 -2.45 15.17
C PRO A 113 22.29 -2.51 14.24
N GLU A 114 23.40 -3.06 14.72
CA GLU A 114 24.62 -3.19 13.94
C GLU A 114 24.37 -3.95 12.62
N GLY A 115 24.89 -3.42 11.51
CA GLY A 115 24.79 -4.00 10.17
C GLY A 115 23.48 -3.71 9.44
N VAL A 116 22.44 -3.18 10.11
CA VAL A 116 21.22 -2.72 9.44
C VAL A 116 21.53 -1.45 8.65
N VAL A 117 21.05 -1.40 7.42
CA VAL A 117 21.22 -0.24 6.52
C VAL A 117 19.85 0.35 6.23
N ILE A 118 19.70 1.65 6.50
CA ILE A 118 18.52 2.43 6.14
C ILE A 118 19.01 3.72 5.48
N CYS A 119 18.68 3.92 4.21
CA CYS A 119 19.04 5.11 3.47
C CYS A 119 18.11 5.31 2.27
N SER A 120 18.41 6.32 1.45
CA SER A 120 17.69 6.52 0.21
C SER A 120 18.00 5.42 -0.81
N ILE A 121 17.03 5.05 -1.65
CA ILE A 121 17.25 4.03 -2.68
C ILE A 121 18.31 4.49 -3.70
N ALA A 122 18.36 5.80 -4.00
CA ALA A 122 19.38 6.39 -4.85
C ALA A 122 20.80 6.19 -4.26
N GLU A 123 20.96 6.44 -2.96
CA GLU A 123 22.22 6.20 -2.24
C GLU A 123 22.60 4.71 -2.24
N ALA A 124 21.63 3.83 -1.95
CA ALA A 124 21.85 2.40 -1.90
C ALA A 124 22.31 1.82 -3.25
N SER A 125 21.76 2.32 -4.35
CA SER A 125 22.11 1.91 -5.71
C SER A 125 23.58 2.18 -6.09
N VAL A 126 24.24 3.10 -5.38
CA VAL A 126 25.65 3.45 -5.57
C VAL A 126 26.54 2.81 -4.51
N LYS A 127 26.20 2.97 -3.22
CA LYS A 127 27.04 2.51 -2.11
C LYS A 127 27.00 0.99 -1.90
N TYR A 128 25.86 0.36 -2.15
CA TYR A 128 25.63 -1.08 -1.94
C TYR A 128 25.30 -1.80 -3.25
N LYS A 129 25.97 -1.41 -4.35
CA LYS A 129 25.65 -1.82 -5.73
C LYS A 129 25.40 -3.32 -5.91
N GLU A 130 26.28 -4.16 -5.37
CA GLU A 130 26.19 -5.62 -5.54
C GLU A 130 24.95 -6.21 -4.87
N LEU A 131 24.67 -5.82 -3.63
CA LEU A 131 23.45 -6.23 -2.91
C LEU A 131 22.20 -5.66 -3.60
N PHE A 132 22.25 -4.38 -3.98
CA PHE A 132 21.14 -3.70 -4.62
C PHE A 132 20.72 -4.37 -5.94
N GLU A 133 21.70 -4.70 -6.78
CA GLU A 133 21.49 -5.34 -8.09
C GLU A 133 20.87 -6.73 -8.00
N GLN A 134 21.11 -7.47 -6.91
CA GLN A 134 20.51 -8.79 -6.70
C GLN A 134 18.99 -8.75 -6.48
N HIS A 135 18.46 -7.61 -6.05
CA HIS A 135 17.07 -7.49 -5.59
C HIS A 135 16.24 -6.49 -6.38
N TYR A 136 16.86 -5.46 -6.96
CA TYR A 136 16.14 -4.41 -7.67
C TYR A 136 15.38 -4.95 -8.90
N ASN A 137 14.08 -4.69 -8.93
CA ASN A 137 13.16 -5.08 -10.01
C ASN A 137 13.12 -6.59 -10.30
N GLN A 138 13.38 -7.43 -9.30
CA GLN A 138 13.34 -8.89 -9.43
C GLN A 138 11.98 -9.48 -9.08
N TYR A 139 11.19 -8.79 -8.24
CA TYR A 139 9.98 -9.34 -7.63
C TYR A 139 8.68 -8.82 -8.25
N THR A 140 8.79 -7.90 -9.23
CA THR A 140 7.65 -7.26 -9.90
C THR A 140 6.99 -8.11 -11.00
N LYS A 141 7.58 -9.27 -11.35
CA LYS A 141 7.11 -10.15 -12.43
C LYS A 141 5.61 -10.48 -12.41
N PRO A 142 4.96 -10.74 -11.24
CA PRO A 142 3.52 -10.96 -11.20
C PRO A 142 2.67 -9.81 -11.76
N ALA A 143 3.24 -8.61 -11.84
CA ALA A 143 2.63 -7.42 -12.41
C ALA A 143 3.27 -7.00 -13.76
N ASP A 144 3.88 -7.92 -14.50
CA ASP A 144 4.48 -7.63 -15.82
C ASP A 144 3.44 -7.13 -16.83
N ALA A 145 2.15 -7.43 -16.61
CA ALA A 145 1.02 -6.92 -17.42
C ALA A 145 0.47 -5.57 -16.91
N ASP A 146 1.05 -4.98 -15.86
CA ASP A 146 0.61 -3.71 -15.29
C ASP A 146 1.51 -2.56 -15.75
N GLY A 147 0.96 -1.70 -16.61
CA GLY A 147 1.65 -0.50 -17.10
C GLY A 147 2.07 0.46 -15.98
N LEU A 148 1.39 0.51 -14.84
CA LEU A 148 1.72 1.43 -13.75
C LEU A 148 2.99 1.02 -13.01
N VAL A 149 3.28 -0.27 -12.91
CA VAL A 149 4.53 -0.79 -12.33
C VAL A 149 5.71 -0.53 -13.27
N ALA A 150 5.49 -0.70 -14.58
CA ALA A 150 6.45 -0.35 -15.62
C ALA A 150 6.75 1.16 -15.61
N LEU A 151 5.71 2.00 -15.52
CA LEU A 151 5.83 3.46 -15.42
C LEU A 151 6.59 3.89 -14.16
N ASN A 152 6.30 3.29 -13.00
CA ASN A 152 7.05 3.54 -11.78
C ASN A 152 8.54 3.18 -11.97
N THR A 153 8.84 2.02 -12.54
CA THR A 153 10.24 1.59 -12.77
C THR A 153 10.99 2.53 -13.73
N ALA A 154 10.29 3.09 -14.73
CA ALA A 154 10.86 4.05 -15.67
C ALA A 154 11.18 5.41 -15.03
N PHE A 155 10.35 5.90 -14.09
CA PHE A 155 10.45 7.26 -13.54
C PHE A 155 10.96 7.37 -12.10
N ALA A 156 10.90 6.30 -11.30
CA ALA A 156 11.31 6.32 -9.90
C ALA A 156 12.77 6.72 -9.77
N GLN A 157 13.05 7.65 -8.87
CA GLN A 157 14.42 8.12 -8.61
C GLN A 157 14.85 7.94 -7.18
N ASP A 158 13.90 7.97 -6.25
CA ASP A 158 14.21 7.84 -4.85
C ASP A 158 13.11 7.11 -4.07
N GLY A 159 13.34 6.92 -2.78
CA GLY A 159 12.48 6.23 -1.83
C GLY A 159 13.33 5.62 -0.72
N VAL A 160 12.82 4.59 -0.06
CA VAL A 160 13.47 4.03 1.13
C VAL A 160 14.09 2.68 0.84
N PHE A 161 15.38 2.53 1.13
CA PHE A 161 16.09 1.25 1.14
C PHE A 161 16.31 0.77 2.58
N VAL A 162 15.99 -0.49 2.84
CA VAL A 162 16.16 -1.15 4.13
C VAL A 162 16.82 -2.51 3.92
N TYR A 163 17.93 -2.76 4.59
CA TYR A 163 18.56 -4.07 4.66
C TYR A 163 18.73 -4.48 6.12
N VAL A 164 18.22 -5.66 6.47
CA VAL A 164 18.33 -6.28 7.78
C VAL A 164 19.16 -7.57 7.64
N PRO A 165 20.37 -7.64 8.22
CA PRO A 165 21.23 -8.81 8.09
C PRO A 165 20.65 -10.07 8.74
N ASP A 166 21.28 -11.20 8.44
CA ASP A 166 20.97 -12.48 9.07
C ASP A 166 20.96 -12.39 10.60
N ARG A 167 19.93 -12.97 11.22
CA ARG A 167 19.75 -13.11 12.68
C ARG A 167 19.59 -11.78 13.42
N VAL A 168 19.35 -10.67 12.71
CA VAL A 168 19.09 -9.37 13.31
C VAL A 168 17.59 -9.16 13.52
N VAL A 169 17.23 -8.71 14.72
CA VAL A 169 15.86 -8.33 15.09
C VAL A 169 15.81 -6.81 15.25
N MET A 170 14.96 -6.15 14.46
CA MET A 170 14.61 -4.75 14.68
C MET A 170 13.48 -4.65 15.70
N GLU A 171 13.83 -4.41 16.96
CA GLU A 171 12.85 -4.29 18.06
C GLU A 171 11.92 -3.09 17.90
N ARG A 172 12.45 -1.96 17.38
CA ARG A 172 11.65 -0.78 17.05
C ARG A 172 11.15 -0.86 15.61
N PRO A 173 9.84 -0.66 15.36
CA PRO A 173 9.32 -0.51 14.01
C PRO A 173 10.01 0.65 13.27
N LEU A 174 10.28 0.44 11.98
CA LEU A 174 10.64 1.52 11.08
C LEU A 174 9.35 2.19 10.60
N GLN A 175 9.16 3.46 10.95
CA GLN A 175 8.02 4.24 10.50
C GLN A 175 8.42 5.10 9.31
N ILE A 176 7.82 4.84 8.16
CA ILE A 176 7.97 5.64 6.95
C ILE A 176 6.75 6.56 6.85
N VAL A 177 6.98 7.86 6.91
CA VAL A 177 5.92 8.85 6.74
C VAL A 177 6.11 9.54 5.40
N ASN A 178 5.17 9.33 4.49
CA ASN A 178 5.16 9.99 3.20
C ASN A 178 4.33 11.27 3.28
N LEU A 179 4.99 12.40 3.05
CA LEU A 179 4.38 13.72 3.07
C LEU A 179 4.27 14.26 1.65
N MET A 180 3.04 14.48 1.20
CA MET A 180 2.78 15.15 -0.07
C MET A 180 2.61 16.65 0.16
N ARG A 181 3.39 17.47 -0.54
CA ARG A 181 3.34 18.94 -0.47
C ARG A 181 3.71 19.54 -1.82
N ALA A 182 2.86 20.41 -2.33
CA ALA A 182 3.17 21.16 -3.54
C ALA A 182 2.55 22.56 -3.49
N ASN A 183 2.70 23.27 -4.60
CA ASN A 183 2.05 24.54 -4.90
C ASN A 183 1.30 24.48 -6.25
N ALA A 184 1.17 23.26 -6.78
CA ALA A 184 0.52 22.88 -8.02
C ALA A 184 0.32 21.36 -8.01
N ASP A 185 -0.56 20.86 -8.87
CA ASP A 185 -0.79 19.43 -9.02
C ASP A 185 0.53 18.67 -9.25
N LEU A 186 0.77 17.64 -8.44
CA LEU A 186 2.03 16.89 -8.43
C LEU A 186 1.80 15.39 -8.55
N MET A 187 2.55 14.77 -9.47
CA MET A 187 2.69 13.32 -9.54
C MET A 187 4.08 12.90 -9.05
N SER A 188 4.13 11.86 -8.22
CA SER A 188 5.36 11.31 -7.65
C SER A 188 5.50 9.82 -7.93
N PHE A 189 6.76 9.38 -8.03
CA PHE A 189 7.14 7.98 -8.25
C PHE A 189 8.13 7.57 -7.16
N GLN A 190 7.64 6.88 -6.13
CA GLN A 190 8.49 6.37 -5.05
C GLN A 190 8.78 4.88 -5.27
N ARG A 191 10.05 4.48 -5.04
CA ARG A 191 10.46 3.07 -5.04
C ARG A 191 11.11 2.74 -3.70
N ASN A 192 10.55 1.75 -3.00
CA ASN A 192 11.12 1.24 -1.76
C ASN A 192 11.65 -0.19 -1.98
N MET A 193 12.67 -0.57 -1.23
CA MET A 193 13.23 -1.92 -1.25
C MET A 193 13.62 -2.36 0.15
N VAL A 194 13.14 -3.54 0.56
CA VAL A 194 13.32 -4.10 1.90
C VAL A 194 13.87 -5.52 1.78
N ILE A 195 15.03 -5.76 2.38
CA ILE A 195 15.72 -7.05 2.31
C ILE A 195 15.93 -7.57 3.72
N LEU A 196 15.30 -8.69 4.05
CA LEU A 196 15.54 -9.41 5.31
C LEU A 196 16.40 -10.64 5.02
N GLY A 197 17.55 -10.73 5.69
CA GLY A 197 18.38 -11.93 5.76
C GLY A 197 17.67 -13.09 6.46
N ARG A 198 18.35 -14.22 6.62
CA ARG A 198 17.83 -15.42 7.31
C ARG A 198 17.68 -15.17 8.81
N ASP A 199 16.65 -15.71 9.44
CA ASP A 199 16.33 -15.54 10.86
C ASP A 199 16.18 -14.07 11.31
N ALA A 200 15.89 -13.16 10.37
CA ALA A 200 15.77 -11.72 10.61
C ALA A 200 14.32 -11.32 10.93
N LYS A 201 14.14 -10.20 11.64
CA LYS A 201 12.80 -9.67 11.93
C LYS A 201 12.74 -8.17 11.77
N ALA A 202 11.70 -7.69 11.09
CA ALA A 202 11.45 -6.26 10.94
C ALA A 202 9.95 -5.95 10.85
N THR A 203 9.59 -4.79 11.38
CA THR A 203 8.26 -4.22 11.27
C THR A 203 8.36 -2.87 10.59
N ILE A 204 7.58 -2.66 9.53
CA ILE A 204 7.48 -1.38 8.82
C ILE A 204 6.06 -0.84 8.95
N LEU A 205 5.95 0.42 9.38
CA LEU A 205 4.71 1.18 9.42
C LEU A 205 4.80 2.32 8.40
N VAL A 206 3.93 2.31 7.39
CA VAL A 206 3.79 3.38 6.40
C VAL A 206 2.59 4.25 6.76
N CYS A 207 2.80 5.56 6.84
CA CYS A 207 1.75 6.55 7.05
C CYS A 207 1.78 7.58 5.93
N ASP A 208 0.64 7.78 5.26
CA ASP A 208 0.53 8.74 4.17
C ASP A 208 -0.25 9.98 4.60
N HIS A 209 0.33 11.16 4.38
CA HIS A 209 -0.28 12.44 4.70
C HIS A 209 -0.09 13.46 3.57
N THR A 210 -0.94 14.49 3.57
CA THR A 210 -0.86 15.65 2.68
C THR A 210 -0.74 16.92 3.52
N LEU A 211 0.13 17.83 3.10
CA LEU A 211 0.37 19.13 3.73
C LEU A 211 -0.22 20.30 2.94
N SER A 212 -0.74 20.05 1.74
CA SER A 212 -1.50 21.03 0.95
C SER A 212 -2.73 20.35 0.33
N ASP A 213 -3.66 21.17 -0.15
CA ASP A 213 -4.94 20.73 -0.74
C ASP A 213 -4.84 20.58 -2.28
N ASP A 214 -3.64 20.54 -2.85
CA ASP A 214 -3.41 20.30 -4.29
C ASP A 214 -3.77 18.86 -4.67
N ASN A 215 -3.88 18.61 -5.98
CA ASN A 215 -4.10 17.25 -6.45
C ASN A 215 -2.77 16.51 -6.43
N PHE A 216 -2.79 15.32 -5.84
CA PHE A 216 -1.63 14.46 -5.78
C PHE A 216 -1.91 13.14 -6.47
N LEU A 217 -0.93 12.63 -7.21
CA LEU A 217 -0.92 11.26 -7.70
C LEU A 217 0.38 10.58 -7.28
N SER A 218 0.29 9.62 -6.38
CA SER A 218 1.45 8.84 -5.95
C SER A 218 1.40 7.46 -6.61
N ASN A 219 2.39 7.14 -7.43
CA ASN A 219 2.60 5.79 -7.94
C ASN A 219 3.79 5.17 -7.21
N ASN A 220 3.51 4.33 -6.23
CA ASN A 220 4.48 3.77 -5.30
C ASN A 220 4.67 2.28 -5.59
N ALA A 221 5.93 1.83 -5.59
CA ALA A 221 6.27 0.42 -5.64
C ALA A 221 7.22 0.06 -4.50
N THR A 222 6.94 -1.03 -3.79
CA THR A 222 7.76 -1.55 -2.70
C THR A 222 8.09 -3.01 -2.99
N GLU A 223 9.38 -3.34 -3.03
CA GLU A 223 9.85 -4.72 -3.18
C GLU A 223 10.39 -5.24 -1.84
N VAL A 224 9.98 -6.43 -1.44
CA VAL A 224 10.36 -7.07 -0.18
C VAL A 224 10.81 -8.49 -0.43
N VAL A 225 11.96 -8.87 0.11
CA VAL A 225 12.34 -10.28 0.27
C VAL A 225 12.41 -10.62 1.75
N VAL A 226 11.71 -11.69 2.13
CA VAL A 226 11.67 -12.22 3.50
C VAL A 226 12.49 -13.50 3.53
N GLY A 227 13.68 -13.44 4.14
CA GLY A 227 14.61 -14.56 4.23
C GLY A 227 14.07 -15.78 4.99
N GLU A 228 14.81 -16.89 4.93
CA GLU A 228 14.42 -18.14 5.59
C GLU A 228 14.25 -17.94 7.10
N ASN A 229 13.20 -18.52 7.68
CA ASN A 229 12.80 -18.37 9.10
C ASN A 229 12.62 -16.92 9.57
N SER A 230 12.51 -15.96 8.66
CA SER A 230 12.38 -14.53 8.97
C SER A 230 10.92 -14.11 9.12
N ALA A 231 10.68 -13.02 9.85
CA ALA A 231 9.34 -12.47 10.02
C ALA A 231 9.29 -10.99 9.61
N PHE A 232 8.33 -10.66 8.75
CA PHE A 232 8.10 -9.31 8.29
C PHE A 232 6.67 -8.87 8.58
N GLU A 233 6.52 -7.73 9.24
CA GLU A 233 5.22 -7.11 9.48
C GLU A 233 5.12 -5.77 8.75
N TYR A 234 4.07 -5.60 7.96
CA TYR A 234 3.81 -4.41 7.18
C TYR A 234 2.47 -3.79 7.57
N TYR A 235 2.51 -2.54 8.01
CA TYR A 235 1.32 -1.77 8.34
C TYR A 235 1.26 -0.57 7.41
N HIS A 236 0.09 -0.30 6.81
CA HIS A 236 -0.09 0.85 5.94
C HIS A 236 -1.37 1.59 6.31
N VAL A 237 -1.21 2.79 6.89
CA VAL A 237 -2.33 3.65 7.28
C VAL A 237 -2.45 4.81 6.31
N GLN A 238 -3.59 4.86 5.61
CA GLN A 238 -3.86 5.84 4.55
C GLN A 238 -4.94 6.80 5.04
N ASN A 239 -4.54 8.04 5.27
CA ASN A 239 -5.39 9.11 5.77
C ASN A 239 -4.95 10.45 5.17
N GLN A 240 -5.25 10.63 3.88
CA GLN A 240 -4.86 11.78 3.08
C GLN A 240 -6.07 12.61 2.66
N HIS A 241 -5.83 13.82 2.12
CA HIS A 241 -6.90 14.66 1.57
C HIS A 241 -7.69 13.98 0.43
N ILE A 242 -8.93 14.41 0.21
CA ILE A 242 -9.82 13.87 -0.84
C ILE A 242 -9.28 14.07 -2.27
N GLU A 243 -8.37 15.01 -2.46
CA GLU A 243 -7.71 15.26 -3.76
C GLU A 243 -6.41 14.45 -3.94
N ALA A 244 -6.02 13.64 -2.94
CA ALA A 244 -4.91 12.73 -3.05
C ALA A 244 -5.35 11.40 -3.65
N SER A 245 -4.64 10.99 -4.69
CA SER A 245 -4.78 9.69 -5.33
C SER A 245 -3.50 8.88 -5.16
N GLN A 246 -3.65 7.59 -4.87
CA GLN A 246 -2.54 6.69 -4.59
C GLN A 246 -2.70 5.37 -5.32
N ILE A 247 -1.62 4.89 -5.92
CA ILE A 247 -1.47 3.54 -6.45
C ILE A 247 -0.26 2.95 -5.74
N ASN A 248 -0.51 2.00 -4.84
CA ASN A 248 0.52 1.38 -4.03
C ASN A 248 0.67 -0.07 -4.45
N SER A 249 1.85 -0.46 -4.93
CA SER A 249 2.14 -1.84 -5.30
C SER A 249 3.22 -2.41 -4.40
N VAL A 250 2.88 -3.45 -3.62
CA VAL A 250 3.80 -4.11 -2.69
C VAL A 250 4.03 -5.53 -3.17
N PHE A 251 5.29 -5.88 -3.41
CA PHE A 251 5.72 -7.19 -3.88
C PHE A 251 6.53 -7.87 -2.79
N VAL A 252 6.05 -9.01 -2.28
CA VAL A 252 6.72 -9.76 -1.23
C VAL A 252 7.09 -11.15 -1.73
N SER A 253 8.38 -11.48 -1.69
CA SER A 253 8.89 -12.83 -1.96
C SER A 253 9.30 -13.48 -0.65
N GLN A 254 8.65 -14.60 -0.33
CA GLN A 254 8.83 -15.35 0.91
C GLN A 254 9.71 -16.59 0.68
N LYS A 255 10.70 -16.76 1.56
CA LYS A 255 11.61 -17.92 1.63
C LYS A 255 11.17 -18.92 2.69
N ARG A 256 11.84 -20.07 2.75
CA ARG A 256 11.44 -21.22 3.58
C ARG A 256 11.08 -20.81 5.02
N ASN A 257 9.95 -21.29 5.53
CA ASN A 257 9.47 -21.03 6.89
C ASN A 257 9.38 -19.55 7.27
N SER A 258 9.29 -18.64 6.31
CA SER A 258 9.15 -17.21 6.58
C SER A 258 7.70 -16.82 6.86
N ARG A 259 7.52 -15.73 7.59
CA ARG A 259 6.21 -15.19 7.94
C ARG A 259 6.06 -13.75 7.44
N TYR A 260 4.92 -13.47 6.84
CA TYR A 260 4.53 -12.14 6.39
C TYR A 260 3.13 -11.81 6.92
N ASP A 261 3.00 -10.70 7.65
CA ASP A 261 1.69 -10.16 8.06
C ASP A 261 1.55 -8.72 7.54
N ALA A 262 0.48 -8.45 6.80
CA ALA A 262 0.14 -7.13 6.27
C ALA A 262 -1.20 -6.64 6.81
N ASN A 263 -1.26 -5.37 7.22
CA ASN A 263 -2.50 -4.69 7.58
C ASN A 263 -2.59 -3.36 6.81
N VAL A 264 -3.55 -3.25 5.90
CA VAL A 264 -3.79 -2.04 5.09
C VAL A 264 -5.09 -1.37 5.53
N ILE A 265 -4.98 -0.16 6.06
CA ILE A 265 -6.09 0.59 6.68
C ILE A 265 -6.32 1.87 5.88
N SER A 266 -7.36 1.87 5.05
CA SER A 266 -7.78 3.03 4.24
C SER A 266 -8.90 3.79 4.94
N LEU A 267 -8.56 4.90 5.58
CA LEU A 267 -9.50 5.71 6.36
C LEU A 267 -10.08 6.88 5.55
N TYR A 268 -9.24 7.52 4.72
CA TYR A 268 -9.62 8.68 3.94
C TYR A 268 -8.67 8.90 2.75
N GLY A 269 -9.24 9.23 1.58
CA GLY A 269 -8.50 9.59 0.36
C GLY A 269 -9.41 9.65 -0.87
N GLY A 270 -8.94 10.27 -1.96
CA GLY A 270 -9.72 10.41 -3.20
C GLY A 270 -9.91 9.10 -3.94
N PHE A 271 -8.81 8.63 -4.53
CA PHE A 271 -8.70 7.34 -5.18
C PHE A 271 -7.52 6.60 -4.56
N ILE A 272 -7.78 5.45 -3.95
CA ILE A 272 -6.73 4.60 -3.37
C ILE A 272 -6.80 3.25 -4.07
N ARG A 273 -5.72 2.86 -4.73
CA ARG A 273 -5.51 1.49 -5.20
C ARG A 273 -4.35 0.85 -4.45
N ASN A 274 -4.60 -0.29 -3.84
CA ASN A 274 -3.61 -1.10 -3.15
C ASN A 274 -3.46 -2.43 -3.88
N ASN A 275 -2.29 -2.70 -4.44
CA ASN A 275 -1.91 -3.99 -5.02
C ASN A 275 -0.96 -4.71 -4.06
N LEU A 276 -1.37 -5.85 -3.51
CA LEU A 276 -0.53 -6.68 -2.65
C LEU A 276 -0.21 -8.00 -3.37
N PHE A 277 1.06 -8.21 -3.68
CA PHE A 277 1.57 -9.44 -4.28
C PHE A 277 2.39 -10.20 -3.26
N ALA A 278 2.08 -11.48 -3.04
CA ALA A 278 2.84 -12.38 -2.19
C ALA A 278 3.20 -13.65 -2.97
N ALA A 279 4.50 -13.93 -3.11
CA ALA A 279 5.01 -15.14 -3.74
C ALA A 279 5.66 -16.04 -2.66
N LEU A 280 5.05 -17.19 -2.40
CA LEU A 280 5.52 -18.17 -1.42
C LEU A 280 6.42 -19.15 -2.16
N THR A 281 7.69 -18.77 -2.31
CA THR A 281 8.64 -19.40 -3.24
C THR A 281 9.26 -20.70 -2.71
N GLU A 282 9.17 -20.93 -1.40
CA GLU A 282 9.76 -22.07 -0.70
C GLU A 282 8.80 -22.56 0.39
N GLU A 283 9.00 -23.78 0.89
CA GLU A 283 8.04 -24.46 1.75
C GLU A 283 7.82 -23.78 3.11
N GLY A 284 6.67 -24.05 3.73
CA GLY A 284 6.41 -23.66 5.12
C GLY A 284 6.13 -22.17 5.33
N CYS A 285 5.92 -21.39 4.27
CA CYS A 285 5.63 -19.97 4.38
C CYS A 285 4.22 -19.71 4.97
N GLU A 286 4.11 -18.67 5.80
CA GLU A 286 2.83 -18.14 6.29
C GLU A 286 2.62 -16.71 5.79
N SER A 287 1.48 -16.43 5.17
CA SER A 287 1.15 -15.12 4.58
C SER A 287 -0.24 -14.62 4.99
N ASN A 288 -0.31 -13.55 5.76
CA ASN A 288 -1.57 -13.01 6.27
C ASN A 288 -1.78 -11.59 5.74
N LEU A 289 -2.83 -11.37 4.92
CA LEU A 289 -3.17 -10.07 4.35
C LEU A 289 -4.52 -9.59 4.90
N TYR A 290 -4.50 -8.53 5.69
CA TYR A 290 -5.68 -7.93 6.28
C TYR A 290 -5.90 -6.52 5.75
N GLY A 291 -7.16 -6.17 5.49
CA GLY A 291 -7.50 -4.85 4.96
C GLY A 291 -8.81 -4.31 5.48
N MET A 292 -8.84 -3.02 5.78
CA MET A 292 -10.06 -2.31 6.17
C MET A 292 -10.17 -1.01 5.38
N TYR A 293 -11.36 -0.72 4.87
CA TYR A 293 -11.63 0.54 4.17
C TYR A 293 -12.95 1.16 4.59
N LEU A 294 -12.91 2.45 4.92
CA LEU A 294 -14.06 3.26 5.32
C LEU A 294 -14.25 4.41 4.32
N SER A 295 -15.24 4.27 3.43
CA SER A 295 -15.41 5.19 2.30
C SER A 295 -16.77 5.87 2.34
N ASP A 296 -16.82 7.17 2.05
CA ASP A 296 -18.05 7.94 1.91
C ASP A 296 -17.97 8.90 0.71
N LYS A 297 -19.00 9.72 0.52
CA LYS A 297 -19.11 10.72 -0.55
C LYS A 297 -18.89 10.12 -1.94
N LYS A 298 -17.72 10.36 -2.52
CA LYS A 298 -17.28 9.89 -3.85
C LYS A 298 -15.92 9.21 -3.79
N GLN A 299 -15.46 8.84 -2.60
CA GLN A 299 -14.18 8.17 -2.40
C GLN A 299 -14.17 6.83 -3.13
N GLN A 300 -13.01 6.47 -3.66
CA GLN A 300 -12.80 5.19 -4.33
C GLN A 300 -11.67 4.44 -3.65
N VAL A 301 -11.94 3.21 -3.23
CA VAL A 301 -10.91 2.31 -2.66
C VAL A 301 -10.93 0.99 -3.40
N ASP A 302 -9.80 0.64 -3.98
CA ASP A 302 -9.62 -0.56 -4.78
C ASP A 302 -8.48 -1.40 -4.21
N ASN A 303 -8.81 -2.61 -3.75
CA ASN A 303 -7.85 -3.53 -3.18
C ASN A 303 -7.70 -4.74 -4.09
N PHE A 304 -6.51 -4.88 -4.65
CA PHE A 304 -6.10 -6.03 -5.44
C PHE A 304 -5.10 -6.86 -4.65
N THR A 305 -5.33 -8.17 -4.56
CA THR A 305 -4.37 -9.10 -3.97
C THR A 305 -4.08 -10.25 -4.92
N PHE A 306 -2.81 -10.65 -4.94
CA PHE A 306 -2.34 -11.81 -5.70
C PHE A 306 -1.39 -12.64 -4.82
N ILE A 307 -1.82 -13.84 -4.47
CA ILE A 307 -0.99 -14.79 -3.72
C ILE A 307 -0.64 -15.97 -4.63
N ASP A 308 0.66 -16.20 -4.84
CA ASP A 308 1.20 -17.30 -5.62
C ASP A 308 1.84 -18.34 -4.68
N HIS A 309 1.14 -19.45 -4.46
CA HIS A 309 1.67 -20.61 -3.76
C HIS A 309 2.49 -21.45 -4.73
N ILE A 310 3.80 -21.24 -4.71
CA ILE A 310 4.77 -21.90 -5.61
C ILE A 310 5.32 -23.18 -4.98
N ALA A 311 5.45 -23.20 -3.66
CA ALA A 311 6.03 -24.30 -2.89
C ALA A 311 5.01 -24.93 -1.92
N PRO A 312 5.21 -26.21 -1.51
CA PRO A 312 4.26 -26.93 -0.68
C PRO A 312 4.24 -26.47 0.78
N HIS A 313 3.27 -26.97 1.55
CA HIS A 313 3.12 -26.74 2.99
C HIS A 313 3.00 -25.25 3.38
N CYS A 314 2.45 -24.43 2.50
CA CYS A 314 2.28 -23.01 2.71
C CYS A 314 0.87 -22.68 3.19
N THR A 315 0.75 -21.65 4.04
CA THR A 315 -0.54 -21.16 4.53
C THR A 315 -0.73 -19.70 4.15
N SER A 316 -1.92 -19.34 3.65
CA SER A 316 -2.28 -17.94 3.43
C SER A 316 -3.67 -17.60 3.94
N ASN A 317 -3.81 -16.47 4.64
CA ASN A 317 -5.10 -15.94 5.08
C ASN A 317 -5.29 -14.54 4.53
N GLN A 318 -6.46 -14.27 3.95
CA GLN A 318 -6.85 -12.94 3.51
C GLN A 318 -8.20 -12.55 4.12
N HIS A 319 -8.27 -11.37 4.73
CA HIS A 319 -9.53 -10.83 5.24
C HIS A 319 -9.63 -9.33 4.99
N PHE A 320 -10.54 -8.95 4.11
CA PHE A 320 -10.78 -7.55 3.75
C PHE A 320 -12.19 -7.14 4.14
N LYS A 321 -12.35 -6.01 4.84
CA LYS A 321 -13.64 -5.48 5.23
C LYS A 321 -13.87 -4.04 4.79
N GLY A 322 -15.06 -3.79 4.25
CA GLY A 322 -15.49 -2.48 3.79
C GLY A 322 -16.72 -1.95 4.51
N VAL A 323 -16.72 -0.68 4.89
CA VAL A 323 -17.94 0.06 5.23
C VAL A 323 -18.07 1.24 4.27
N LEU A 324 -19.15 1.29 3.51
CA LEU A 324 -19.36 2.29 2.47
C LEU A 324 -20.64 3.09 2.71
N ASP A 325 -20.53 4.41 2.59
CA ASP A 325 -21.62 5.37 2.72
C ASP A 325 -21.77 6.26 1.46
N ASP A 326 -22.84 7.05 1.40
CA ASP A 326 -23.16 7.96 0.29
C ASP A 326 -23.03 7.28 -1.09
N ALA A 327 -22.21 7.81 -2.00
CA ALA A 327 -21.95 7.26 -3.33
C ALA A 327 -20.51 6.74 -3.47
N ALA A 328 -19.92 6.28 -2.35
CA ALA A 328 -18.59 5.68 -2.36
C ALA A 328 -18.57 4.40 -3.21
N LEU A 329 -17.43 4.15 -3.85
CA LEU A 329 -17.17 2.95 -4.63
C LEU A 329 -16.00 2.19 -4.00
N ALA A 330 -16.17 0.89 -3.76
CA ALA A 330 -15.05 0.03 -3.43
C ALA A 330 -14.96 -1.16 -4.37
N ASN A 331 -13.74 -1.62 -4.57
CA ASN A 331 -13.44 -2.81 -5.34
C ASN A 331 -12.53 -3.72 -4.52
N PHE A 332 -12.79 -5.02 -4.58
CA PHE A 332 -11.90 -6.05 -4.06
C PHE A 332 -11.71 -7.13 -5.13
N ALA A 333 -10.46 -7.36 -5.54
CA ALA A 333 -10.11 -8.45 -6.45
C ALA A 333 -8.98 -9.25 -5.81
N GLY A 334 -9.31 -10.45 -5.31
CA GLY A 334 -8.34 -11.32 -4.66
C GLY A 334 -8.14 -12.59 -5.45
N ARG A 335 -6.91 -12.81 -5.94
CA ARG A 335 -6.52 -13.98 -6.74
C ARG A 335 -5.51 -14.82 -5.98
N ILE A 336 -5.84 -16.09 -5.75
CA ILE A 336 -4.91 -17.08 -5.22
C ILE A 336 -4.62 -18.09 -6.32
N VAL A 337 -3.34 -18.30 -6.60
CA VAL A 337 -2.85 -19.33 -7.52
C VAL A 337 -2.11 -20.38 -6.69
N VAL A 338 -2.46 -21.65 -6.85
CA VAL A 338 -1.77 -22.79 -6.24
C VAL A 338 -1.15 -23.62 -7.35
N ARG A 339 0.19 -23.61 -7.43
CA ARG A 339 0.95 -24.29 -8.47
C ARG A 339 0.90 -25.82 -8.29
N PRO A 340 1.15 -26.61 -9.36
CA PRO A 340 1.07 -28.07 -9.29
C PRO A 340 1.86 -28.73 -8.16
N ASP A 341 3.05 -28.21 -7.85
CA ASP A 341 3.92 -28.76 -6.81
C ASP A 341 3.62 -28.21 -5.39
N ALA A 342 2.69 -27.26 -5.26
CA ALA A 342 2.34 -26.61 -4.00
C ALA A 342 1.30 -27.42 -3.19
N GLN A 343 1.61 -28.69 -2.96
CA GLN A 343 0.80 -29.61 -2.17
C GLN A 343 0.73 -29.16 -0.71
N GLN A 344 -0.33 -29.57 -0.01
CA GLN A 344 -0.61 -29.21 1.38
C GLN A 344 -0.70 -27.70 1.60
N THR A 345 -1.16 -26.97 0.58
CA THR A 345 -1.51 -25.56 0.69
C THR A 345 -2.80 -25.40 1.49
N GLU A 346 -2.81 -24.49 2.46
CA GLU A 346 -4.01 -24.01 3.13
C GLU A 346 -4.24 -22.53 2.79
N ALA A 347 -5.34 -22.21 2.10
CA ALA A 347 -5.61 -20.85 1.64
C ALA A 347 -7.04 -20.41 1.93
N TYR A 348 -7.19 -19.29 2.64
CA TYR A 348 -8.47 -18.74 3.05
C TYR A 348 -8.60 -17.29 2.58
N GLN A 349 -9.71 -16.95 1.94
CA GLN A 349 -9.98 -15.58 1.48
C GLN A 349 -11.39 -15.14 1.86
N ALA A 350 -11.50 -14.06 2.62
CA ALA A 350 -12.77 -13.47 3.01
C ALA A 350 -12.83 -11.99 2.63
N ASN A 351 -13.93 -11.56 2.01
CA ASN A 351 -14.26 -10.15 1.80
C ASN A 351 -15.67 -9.83 2.26
N ASN A 352 -15.82 -9.07 3.35
CA ASN A 352 -17.13 -8.69 3.88
C ASN A 352 -17.37 -7.20 3.72
N ASN A 353 -18.54 -6.81 3.22
CA ASN A 353 -18.85 -5.43 2.93
C ASN A 353 -20.20 -5.02 3.52
N LEU A 354 -20.22 -3.85 4.15
CA LEU A 354 -21.39 -3.20 4.69
C LEU A 354 -21.71 -1.95 3.86
N LEU A 355 -22.87 -1.92 3.19
CA LEU A 355 -23.39 -0.76 2.49
C LEU A 355 -24.36 -0.01 3.40
N LEU A 356 -24.11 1.27 3.63
CA LEU A 356 -24.90 2.12 4.52
C LEU A 356 -26.03 2.88 3.79
N THR A 357 -25.96 2.95 2.46
CA THR A 357 -26.89 3.64 1.57
C THR A 357 -27.12 2.83 0.29
N ASP A 358 -28.21 3.11 -0.41
CA ASP A 358 -28.54 2.44 -1.69
C ASP A 358 -27.66 2.92 -2.85
N THR A 359 -26.92 4.01 -2.67
CA THR A 359 -26.03 4.60 -3.68
C THR A 359 -24.59 4.13 -3.56
N ALA A 360 -24.19 3.57 -2.43
CA ALA A 360 -22.86 3.00 -2.23
C ALA A 360 -22.71 1.71 -3.03
N GLN A 361 -21.53 1.49 -3.62
CA GLN A 361 -21.28 0.35 -4.50
C GLN A 361 -20.02 -0.39 -4.10
N VAL A 362 -20.09 -1.71 -4.12
CA VAL A 362 -18.92 -2.56 -3.96
C VAL A 362 -18.88 -3.66 -5.01
N ASN A 363 -17.75 -3.82 -5.69
CA ASN A 363 -17.49 -4.93 -6.59
C ASN A 363 -16.49 -5.88 -5.93
N THR A 364 -16.83 -7.17 -5.85
CA THR A 364 -15.96 -8.19 -5.25
C THR A 364 -15.75 -9.34 -6.21
N LYS A 365 -14.48 -9.66 -6.50
CA LYS A 365 -14.05 -10.69 -7.45
C LYS A 365 -13.01 -11.61 -6.80
N PRO A 366 -13.44 -12.54 -5.94
CA PRO A 366 -12.55 -13.58 -5.42
C PRO A 366 -12.27 -14.64 -6.51
N GLN A 367 -11.01 -15.02 -6.70
CA GLN A 367 -10.56 -15.97 -7.71
C GLN A 367 -9.63 -17.01 -7.08
N LEU A 368 -9.86 -18.29 -7.37
CA LEU A 368 -8.98 -19.39 -7.02
C LEU A 368 -8.58 -20.12 -8.31
N VAL A 369 -7.28 -20.28 -8.52
CA VAL A 369 -6.71 -21.12 -9.58
C VAL A 369 -5.89 -22.19 -8.87
N ILE A 370 -6.40 -23.42 -8.84
CA ILE A 370 -5.81 -24.51 -8.05
C ILE A 370 -5.39 -25.62 -9.01
N ASP A 371 -4.08 -25.79 -9.16
CA ASP A 371 -3.48 -26.82 -10.00
C ASP A 371 -2.87 -27.98 -9.17
N ALA A 372 -3.14 -28.02 -7.85
CA ALA A 372 -2.69 -29.05 -6.91
C ALA A 372 -3.88 -29.79 -6.25
N ASP A 373 -3.72 -31.09 -6.02
CA ASP A 373 -4.79 -31.97 -5.52
C ASP A 373 -4.95 -31.94 -3.99
N ASP A 374 -3.86 -32.06 -3.23
CA ASP A 374 -3.89 -32.16 -1.76
C ASP A 374 -3.87 -30.77 -1.12
N VAL A 375 -4.98 -30.03 -1.19
CA VAL A 375 -5.06 -28.65 -0.68
C VAL A 375 -6.36 -28.36 0.06
N LYS A 376 -6.34 -27.34 0.92
CA LYS A 376 -7.53 -26.78 1.57
C LYS A 376 -7.67 -25.32 1.22
N CYS A 377 -8.46 -25.03 0.20
CA CYS A 377 -8.69 -23.67 -0.26
C CYS A 377 -10.15 -23.30 -0.13
N SER A 378 -10.44 -22.11 0.38
CA SER A 378 -11.80 -21.56 0.40
C SER A 378 -11.79 -20.05 0.21
N HIS A 379 -12.86 -19.56 -0.39
CA HIS A 379 -13.12 -18.13 -0.45
C HIS A 379 -14.56 -17.81 -0.07
N GLY A 380 -14.80 -16.57 0.35
CA GLY A 380 -16.12 -16.07 0.67
C GLY A 380 -16.17 -14.56 0.46
N ALA A 381 -17.27 -14.09 -0.13
CA ALA A 381 -17.55 -12.68 -0.23
C ALA A 381 -18.99 -12.42 0.22
N THR A 382 -19.19 -11.41 1.06
CA THR A 382 -20.52 -10.99 1.51
C THR A 382 -20.70 -9.50 1.26
N VAL A 383 -21.89 -9.12 0.82
CA VAL A 383 -22.33 -7.73 0.71
C VAL A 383 -23.68 -7.66 1.41
N GLY A 384 -23.81 -6.76 2.37
CA GLY A 384 -25.04 -6.64 3.15
C GLY A 384 -25.23 -5.23 3.70
N GLN A 385 -26.38 -5.03 4.32
CA GLN A 385 -26.71 -3.84 5.08
C GLN A 385 -26.68 -4.19 6.57
N ILE A 386 -26.97 -3.19 7.42
CA ILE A 386 -27.04 -3.38 8.86
C ILE A 386 -28.17 -4.37 9.18
N ASP A 387 -27.88 -5.30 10.10
CA ASP A 387 -28.86 -6.27 10.58
C ASP A 387 -29.92 -5.58 11.45
N GLU A 388 -31.14 -5.48 10.93
CA GLU A 388 -32.27 -4.84 11.59
C GLU A 388 -32.72 -5.56 12.88
N GLU A 389 -32.51 -6.87 12.99
CA GLU A 389 -32.80 -7.61 14.23
C GLU A 389 -31.79 -7.27 15.32
N ALA A 390 -30.49 -7.22 14.97
CA ALA A 390 -29.44 -6.78 15.88
C ALA A 390 -29.63 -5.31 16.29
N MET A 391 -30.02 -4.43 15.35
CA MET A 391 -30.39 -3.04 15.62
C MET A 391 -31.58 -2.96 16.59
N PHE A 392 -32.67 -3.68 16.32
CA PHE A 392 -33.83 -3.73 17.20
C PHE A 392 -33.47 -4.22 18.61
N TYR A 393 -32.64 -5.27 18.70
CA TYR A 393 -32.17 -5.81 19.97
C TYR A 393 -31.40 -4.75 20.78
N LEU A 394 -30.42 -4.07 20.19
CA LEU A 394 -29.66 -3.01 20.85
C LEU A 394 -30.58 -1.86 21.31
N ARG A 395 -31.50 -1.43 20.46
CA ARG A 395 -32.48 -0.38 20.79
C ARG A 395 -33.43 -0.78 21.91
N SER A 396 -33.84 -2.05 21.98
CA SER A 396 -34.68 -2.57 23.07
C SER A 396 -34.00 -2.50 24.44
N ARG A 397 -32.67 -2.40 24.48
CA ARG A 397 -31.86 -2.19 25.70
C ARG A 397 -31.66 -0.71 26.05
N GLY A 398 -32.33 0.21 25.35
CA GLY A 398 -32.26 1.65 25.61
C GLY A 398 -31.12 2.38 24.89
N ILE A 399 -30.40 1.71 23.99
CA ILE A 399 -29.34 2.33 23.18
C ILE A 399 -30.01 3.12 22.05
N GLY A 400 -29.60 4.37 21.87
CA GLY A 400 -30.09 5.21 20.77
C GLY A 400 -29.72 4.63 19.41
N GLU A 401 -30.53 4.88 18.38
CA GLU A 401 -30.34 4.31 17.04
C GLU A 401 -28.95 4.63 16.44
N ALA A 402 -28.50 5.88 16.56
CA ALA A 402 -27.18 6.29 16.08
C ALA A 402 -26.04 5.55 16.79
N GLU A 403 -26.12 5.38 18.10
CA GLU A 403 -25.09 4.67 18.88
C GLU A 403 -25.13 3.16 18.62
N ALA A 404 -26.31 2.57 18.45
CA ALA A 404 -26.45 1.17 18.05
C ALA A 404 -25.84 0.91 16.66
N ARG A 405 -26.12 1.78 15.68
CA ARG A 405 -25.50 1.75 14.35
C ARG A 405 -23.98 1.79 14.45
N MET A 406 -23.48 2.73 15.26
CA MET A 406 -22.06 2.92 15.51
C MET A 406 -21.40 1.67 16.12
N MET A 407 -21.99 1.09 17.17
CA MET A 407 -21.50 -0.13 17.80
C MET A 407 -21.39 -1.29 16.81
N MET A 408 -22.38 -1.45 15.92
CA MET A 408 -22.38 -2.50 14.91
C MET A 408 -21.29 -2.28 13.86
N MET A 409 -21.13 -1.05 13.34
CA MET A 409 -20.08 -0.71 12.39
C MET A 409 -18.68 -0.85 13.00
N PHE A 410 -18.50 -0.39 14.24
CA PHE A 410 -17.25 -0.51 14.97
C PHE A 410 -16.88 -1.97 15.22
N GLY A 411 -17.82 -2.80 15.71
CA GLY A 411 -17.60 -4.23 15.90
C GLY A 411 -17.27 -4.96 14.59
N PHE A 412 -17.90 -4.55 13.48
CA PHE A 412 -17.60 -5.08 12.16
C PHE A 412 -16.17 -4.77 11.71
N ALA A 413 -15.73 -3.52 11.88
CA ALA A 413 -14.39 -3.04 11.51
C ALA A 413 -13.30 -3.60 12.44
N HIS A 414 -13.59 -3.72 13.75
CA HIS A 414 -12.63 -4.15 14.77
C HIS A 414 -12.14 -5.59 14.57
N GLU A 415 -12.85 -6.44 13.81
CA GLU A 415 -12.34 -7.77 13.45
C GLU A 415 -11.02 -7.69 12.66
N ILE A 416 -10.83 -6.63 11.86
CA ILE A 416 -9.57 -6.35 11.16
C ILE A 416 -8.61 -5.59 12.06
N VAL A 417 -9.08 -4.54 12.76
CA VAL A 417 -8.20 -3.74 13.65
C VAL A 417 -7.58 -4.61 14.75
N GLY A 418 -8.31 -5.60 15.26
CA GLY A 418 -7.82 -6.59 16.21
C GLY A 418 -6.64 -7.44 15.72
N ARG A 419 -6.42 -7.52 14.39
CA ARG A 419 -5.26 -8.22 13.78
C ARG A 419 -3.98 -7.41 13.82
N VAL A 420 -4.05 -6.11 14.11
CA VAL A 420 -2.88 -5.25 14.31
C VAL A 420 -2.16 -5.67 15.60
N LYS A 421 -0.92 -6.16 15.48
CA LYS A 421 -0.16 -6.67 16.63
C LYS A 421 0.54 -5.58 17.44
N LEU A 422 0.85 -4.46 16.81
CA LEU A 422 1.36 -3.27 17.47
C LEU A 422 0.25 -2.62 18.31
N ALA A 423 0.18 -2.94 19.60
CA ALA A 423 -0.90 -2.46 20.48
C ALA A 423 -1.09 -0.94 20.46
N PRO A 424 -0.05 -0.09 20.56
CA PRO A 424 -0.23 1.37 20.48
C PRO A 424 -0.81 1.84 19.14
N LEU A 425 -0.44 1.18 18.04
CA LEU A 425 -0.99 1.47 16.72
C LEU A 425 -2.44 1.00 16.60
N ARG A 426 -2.77 -0.17 17.14
CA ARG A 426 -4.13 -0.71 17.16
C ARG A 426 -5.07 0.25 17.88
N ASP A 427 -4.68 0.73 19.05
CA ASP A 427 -5.49 1.65 19.86
C ASP A 427 -5.72 2.99 19.12
N GLU A 428 -4.70 3.49 18.42
CA GLU A 428 -4.85 4.69 17.58
C GLU A 428 -5.75 4.44 16.36
N ILE A 429 -5.65 3.27 15.72
CA ILE A 429 -6.54 2.91 14.61
C ILE A 429 -7.99 2.81 15.11
N ASP A 430 -8.25 2.20 16.26
CA ASP A 430 -9.59 2.16 16.87
C ASP A 430 -10.15 3.58 17.10
N ASN A 431 -9.32 4.51 17.60
CA ASN A 431 -9.69 5.92 17.77
C ASN A 431 -10.03 6.59 16.42
N LEU A 432 -9.20 6.38 15.40
CA LEU A 432 -9.42 6.93 14.07
C LEU A 432 -10.68 6.36 13.41
N VAL A 433 -10.95 5.06 13.60
CA VAL A 433 -12.18 4.40 13.13
C VAL A 433 -13.40 4.97 13.84
N ASP A 434 -13.36 5.15 15.15
CA ASP A 434 -14.47 5.76 15.90
C ASP A 434 -14.77 7.18 15.39
N LYS A 435 -13.75 8.04 15.30
CA LYS A 435 -13.88 9.38 14.71
C LYS A 435 -14.43 9.35 13.29
N ARG A 436 -13.98 8.38 12.47
CA ARG A 436 -14.39 8.26 11.07
C ARG A 436 -15.87 7.93 10.94
N LEU A 437 -16.34 6.96 11.72
CA LEU A 437 -17.72 6.50 11.69
C LEU A 437 -18.69 7.51 12.33
N ARG A 438 -18.22 8.37 13.27
CA ARG A 438 -18.99 9.50 13.80
C ARG A 438 -19.04 10.71 12.83
N GLY A 439 -18.31 10.67 11.72
CA GLY A 439 -18.17 11.80 10.80
C GLY A 439 -17.30 12.94 11.35
N GLU A 440 -16.56 12.70 12.43
CA GLU A 440 -15.67 13.66 13.07
C GLU A 440 -14.31 13.70 12.37
N LEU A 441 -13.92 12.60 11.70
CA LEU A 441 -12.75 12.55 10.83
C LEU A 441 -13.03 13.30 9.51
N THR A 442 -13.00 14.62 9.57
CA THR A 442 -13.00 15.50 8.39
C THR A 442 -11.64 16.19 8.28
N LYS A 443 -11.02 16.13 7.09
CA LYS A 443 -9.68 16.65 6.76
C LYS A 443 -8.63 16.37 7.84
N CYS A 444 -7.81 15.33 7.64
CA CYS A 444 -6.58 15.12 8.39
C CYS A 444 -6.72 15.42 9.90
N HIS A 445 -7.53 14.65 10.63
CA HIS A 445 -7.79 14.91 12.05
C HIS A 445 -6.55 14.75 12.96
N ASN A 446 -5.37 14.50 12.36
CA ASN A 446 -4.04 14.55 12.97
C ASN A 446 -3.01 15.40 12.16
N CYS A 447 -3.42 16.16 11.14
CA CYS A 447 -2.54 17.19 10.58
C CYS A 447 -2.57 18.37 11.54
N VAL A 448 -1.50 18.48 12.33
CA VAL A 448 -1.25 19.52 13.34
C VAL A 448 -1.20 20.93 12.73
N MET A 449 -1.39 21.06 11.42
CA MET A 449 -1.44 22.33 10.72
C MET A 449 -2.89 22.80 10.65
N HIS A 450 -3.21 23.84 11.43
CA HIS A 450 -4.32 24.72 11.14
C HIS A 450 -4.19 25.26 9.71
N CYS A 451 -4.72 24.54 8.71
CA CYS A 451 -4.98 25.10 7.40
C CYS A 451 -6.03 26.19 7.60
N LYS A 452 -5.58 27.44 7.68
CA LYS A 452 -6.48 28.60 7.61
C LYS A 452 -7.27 28.46 6.31
N LYS A 453 -8.60 28.54 6.43
CA LYS A 453 -9.51 28.71 5.30
C LYS A 453 -9.09 29.87 4.41
#